data_AF-A0A920GJQ1-F1
#
_entry.id   AF-A0A920GJQ1-F1
#
_cell.length_a   1.000
_cell.length_b   1.000
_cell.length_c   1.000
_cell.angle_alpha   90.00
_cell.angle_beta   90.00
_cell.angle_gamma   90.00
#
_symmetry.space_group_name_H-M   'P 1'
#
loop_
_entity.id
_entity.type
_entity.pdbx_description
1 polymer ?
#
loop_
_entity_poly.entity_id
_entity_poly.type
_entity_poly.pdbx_seq_one_letter_code
_entity_poly.pdbx_strand_id
1 'polypeptide(L)'
;MNETISLSDRFGLWIGFHNIDQNTYLEIINSYLKYFEIEDANNEIRENSLKWSIQRGSRSGRVAWQYIVDVAGKLEKKISF
;
A
#
# COMPACT_ATOMS: atom_id res chain seq x y z
N MET A 1 -29.78 21.56 -10.11
CA MET A 1 -29.65 20.44 -9.15
C MET A 1 -28.99 19.32 -9.92
N ASN A 2 -27.72 19.06 -9.66
CA ASN A 2 -26.87 18.27 -10.54
C ASN A 2 -27.18 16.77 -10.37
N GLU A 3 -27.80 16.18 -11.39
CA GLU A 3 -27.93 14.75 -11.57
C GLU A 3 -26.54 14.09 -11.63
N THR A 4 -26.19 13.37 -10.58
CA THR A 4 -25.19 12.30 -10.69
C THR A 4 -25.89 11.01 -10.28
N ILE A 5 -26.76 10.53 -11.17
CA ILE A 5 -27.32 9.17 -11.08
C ILE A 5 -26.12 8.23 -11.20
N SER A 6 -25.76 7.61 -10.07
CA SER A 6 -24.62 6.71 -9.97
C SER A 6 -24.86 5.47 -10.82
N LEU A 7 -23.89 5.12 -11.68
CA LEU A 7 -23.87 3.90 -12.50
C LEU A 7 -24.03 2.59 -11.68
N SER A 8 -23.93 2.67 -10.35
CA SER A 8 -24.12 1.58 -9.39
C SER A 8 -25.53 0.96 -9.40
N ASP A 9 -26.55 1.69 -9.85
CA ASP A 9 -27.95 1.25 -9.79
C ASP A 9 -28.27 0.09 -10.76
N ARG A 10 -27.52 -0.06 -11.87
CA ARG A 10 -27.81 -1.07 -12.90
C ARG A 10 -27.13 -2.43 -12.70
N PHE A 11 -26.18 -2.53 -11.78
CA PHE A 11 -25.38 -3.75 -11.63
C PHE A 11 -25.34 -4.31 -10.21
N GLY A 12 -25.91 -3.63 -9.20
CA GLY A 12 -26.06 -4.16 -7.85
C GLY A 12 -24.76 -4.60 -7.14
N LEU A 13 -23.59 -4.30 -7.71
CA LEU A 13 -22.30 -4.73 -7.22
C LEU A 13 -21.61 -3.56 -6.53
N TRP A 14 -21.67 -3.57 -5.20
CA TRP A 14 -20.87 -2.69 -4.37
C TRP A 14 -19.53 -3.38 -4.12
N ILE A 15 -18.52 -3.09 -4.94
CA ILE A 15 -17.13 -3.47 -4.66
C ILE A 15 -16.65 -2.56 -3.54
N GLY A 16 -16.92 -2.98 -2.30
CA GLY A 16 -16.35 -2.37 -1.13
C GLY A 16 -14.86 -2.64 -1.12
N PHE A 17 -14.05 -1.63 -1.39
CA PHE A 17 -12.62 -1.72 -1.12
C PHE A 17 -12.44 -1.76 0.40
N HIS A 18 -12.22 -2.96 0.95
CA HIS A 18 -11.97 -3.12 2.37
C HIS A 18 -10.63 -2.46 2.70
N ASN A 19 -10.68 -1.37 3.47
CA ASN A 19 -9.47 -0.81 4.06
C ASN A 19 -8.84 -1.91 4.92
N ILE A 20 -7.59 -2.29 4.60
CA ILE A 20 -6.88 -3.29 5.40
C ILE A 20 -6.39 -2.63 6.69
N ASP A 21 -6.40 -3.39 7.78
CA ASP A 21 -5.88 -2.91 9.05
C ASP A 21 -4.36 -2.66 8.97
N GLN A 22 -3.84 -1.86 9.89
CA GLN A 22 -2.42 -1.58 10.01
C GLN A 22 -1.57 -2.86 10.07
N ASN A 23 -2.01 -3.89 10.80
CA ASN A 23 -1.23 -5.12 10.90
C ASN A 23 -1.09 -5.81 9.54
N THR A 24 -2.20 -5.96 8.80
CA THR A 24 -2.19 -6.52 7.45
C THR A 24 -1.34 -5.69 6.49
N TYR A 25 -1.39 -4.36 6.59
CA TYR A 25 -0.54 -3.48 5.80
C TYR A 25 0.95 -3.73 6.07
N LEU A 26 1.34 -3.86 7.34
CA LEU A 26 2.72 -4.13 7.73
C LEU A 26 3.18 -5.54 7.33
N GLU A 27 2.28 -6.53 7.34
CA GLU A 27 2.58 -7.88 6.82
C GLU A 27 2.87 -7.87 5.32
N ILE A 28 2.16 -7.04 4.55
CA ILE A 28 2.45 -6.84 3.12
C ILE A 28 3.84 -6.21 2.94
N ILE A 29 4.16 -5.17 3.72
CA ILE A 29 5.49 -4.53 3.71
C ILE A 29 6.58 -5.57 4.02
N ASN A 30 6.43 -6.31 5.12
CA ASN A 30 7.35 -7.36 5.52
C ASN A 30 7.53 -8.44 4.44
N SER A 31 6.44 -8.82 3.77
CA SER A 31 6.50 -9.80 2.67
C SER A 31 7.35 -9.31 1.50
N TYR A 32 7.22 -8.02 1.13
CA TYR A 32 8.07 -7.42 0.10
C TYR A 32 9.53 -7.30 0.54
N LEU A 33 9.79 -6.87 1.77
CA LEU A 33 11.15 -6.78 2.30
C LEU A 33 11.83 -8.13 2.29
N LYS A 34 11.13 -9.19 2.70
CA LYS A 34 11.63 -10.57 2.64
C LYS A 34 11.87 -11.02 1.19
N TYR A 35 10.94 -10.73 0.28
CA TYR A 35 11.05 -11.14 -1.12
C TYR A 35 12.23 -10.48 -1.84
N PHE A 36 12.50 -9.20 -1.55
CA PHE A 36 13.61 -8.46 -2.14
C PHE A 36 14.88 -8.48 -1.29
N GLU A 37 14.92 -9.27 -0.21
CA GLU A 37 16.06 -9.38 0.70
C GLU A 37 16.53 -7.98 1.18
N ILE A 38 15.57 -7.14 1.60
CA ILE A 38 15.81 -5.81 2.16
C ILE A 38 15.71 -5.93 3.68
N GLU A 39 16.78 -5.55 4.38
CA GLU A 39 16.82 -5.55 5.84
C GLU A 39 16.22 -4.26 6.40
N ASP A 40 15.38 -4.39 7.44
CA ASP A 40 14.85 -3.26 8.21
C ASP A 40 15.51 -3.19 9.60
N ALA A 41 16.84 -3.02 9.62
CA ALA A 41 17.67 -3.18 10.82
C ALA A 41 17.23 -2.32 12.01
N ASN A 42 16.74 -1.11 11.75
CA ASN A 42 16.32 -0.15 12.77
C ASN A 42 14.80 0.03 12.86
N ASN A 43 14.01 -0.82 12.18
CA ASN A 43 12.55 -0.67 12.08
C ASN A 43 12.11 0.64 11.39
N GLU A 44 13.03 1.32 10.69
CA GLU A 44 12.80 2.57 9.99
C GLU A 44 11.85 2.38 8.82
N ILE A 45 11.96 1.26 8.09
CA ILE A 45 11.09 0.97 6.95
C ILE A 45 9.67 0.74 7.44
N ARG A 46 9.48 0.03 8.55
CA ARG A 46 8.17 -0.13 9.19
C ARG A 46 7.56 1.23 9.54
N GLU A 47 8.26 2.07 10.30
CA GLU A 47 7.73 3.37 10.74
C GLU A 47 7.43 4.32 9.57
N ASN A 48 8.34 4.39 8.61
CA ASN A 48 8.18 5.24 7.43
C ASN A 48 7.05 4.73 6.50
N SER A 49 6.83 3.41 6.42
CA SER A 49 5.70 2.85 5.67
C SER A 49 4.35 3.30 6.25
N LEU A 50 4.25 3.44 7.58
CA LEU A 50 3.04 3.91 8.24
C LEU A 50 2.79 5.39 7.95
N LYS A 51 3.84 6.22 8.08
CA LYS A 51 3.77 7.65 7.71
C LYS A 51 3.38 7.82 6.25
N TRP A 52 3.95 7.02 5.36
CA TRP A 52 3.60 7.00 3.94
C TRP A 52 2.13 6.67 3.70
N SER A 53 1.59 5.65 4.39
CA SER A 53 0.18 5.26 4.27
C SER A 53 -0.78 6.39 4.70
N ILE A 54 -0.41 7.13 5.75
CA ILE A 54 -1.17 8.27 6.26
C ILE A 54 -1.13 9.42 5.23
N GLN A 55 0.04 9.74 4.67
CA GLN A 55 0.17 10.77 3.63
C GLN A 55 -0.63 10.44 2.36
N ARG A 56 -0.74 9.17 2.00
CA ARG A 56 -1.53 8.70 0.86
C ARG A 56 -3.03 8.52 1.18
N GLY A 57 -3.41 8.66 2.46
CA GLY A 57 -4.79 8.55 2.92
C GLY A 57 -5.39 7.14 2.82
N SER A 58 -4.57 6.10 2.67
CA SER A 58 -5.05 4.72 2.53
C SER A 58 -4.00 3.69 2.92
N ARG A 59 -4.46 2.58 3.50
CA ARG A 59 -3.71 1.34 3.65
C ARG A 59 -4.23 0.36 2.61
N SER A 60 -3.39 0.02 1.65
CA SER A 60 -3.70 -0.94 0.59
C SER A 60 -2.42 -1.55 0.04
N GLY A 61 -2.53 -2.72 -0.61
CA GLY A 61 -1.40 -3.35 -1.29
C GLY A 61 -0.75 -2.44 -2.33
N ARG A 62 -1.55 -1.59 -3.01
CA ARG A 62 -1.02 -0.60 -3.97
C ARG A 62 -0.16 0.45 -3.29
N VAL A 63 -0.59 1.00 -2.16
CA VAL A 63 0.19 1.99 -1.40
C VAL A 63 1.45 1.36 -0.83
N ALA A 64 1.37 0.11 -0.35
CA ALA A 64 2.53 -0.66 0.10
C ALA A 64 3.54 -0.87 -1.03
N TRP A 65 3.09 -1.28 -2.22
CA TRP A 65 3.95 -1.42 -3.40
C TRP A 65 4.65 -0.12 -3.78
N GLN A 66 3.91 0.99 -3.84
CA GLN A 66 4.48 2.31 -4.13
C GLN A 66 5.59 2.69 -3.16
N TYR A 67 5.40 2.38 -1.87
CA TYR A 67 6.42 2.62 -0.86
C TYR A 67 7.65 1.72 -1.04
N ILE A 68 7.47 0.43 -1.36
CA ILE A 68 8.59 -0.48 -1.62
C ILE A 68 9.40 -0.05 -2.84
N VAL A 69 8.75 0.44 -3.90
CA VAL A 69 9.44 1.01 -5.08
C VAL A 69 10.26 2.25 -4.69
N ASP A 70 9.73 3.13 -3.84
CA ASP A 70 10.44 4.30 -3.31
C ASP A 70 11.66 3.90 -2.46
N VAL A 71 11.49 2.92 -1.56
CA VAL A 71 12.59 2.37 -0.75
C VAL A 71 13.65 1.72 -1.63
N ALA A 72 13.27 0.90 -2.60
CA ALA A 72 14.20 0.26 -3.53
C ALA A 72 14.99 1.30 -4.34
N GLY A 73 14.34 2.38 -4.79
CA GLY A 73 14.99 3.49 -5.48
C GLY A 73 16.03 4.19 -4.60
N LYS A 74 15.72 4.41 -3.32
CA LYS A 74 16.66 5.01 -2.34
C LYS A 74 17.84 4.11 -2.00
N LEU A 75 17.63 2.79 -2.02
CA LEU A 75 18.67 1.79 -1.77
C LEU A 75 19.43 1.39 -3.04
N GLU A 76 19.14 2.01 -4.19
CA GLU A 76 19.68 1.66 -5.51
C GLU A 76 19.52 0.17 -5.86
N LYS A 77 18.52 -0.49 -5.26
CA LYS A 77 18.27 -1.92 -5.43
C LYS A 77 17.31 -2.13 -6.60
N LYS A 78 17.74 -2.89 -7.59
CA LYS A 78 16.90 -3.21 -8.75
C LYS A 78 15.85 -4.24 -8.34
N ILE A 79 14.60 -3.79 -8.21
CA ILE A 79 13.44 -4.67 -8.01
C ILE A 79 12.89 -5.10 -9.38
N SER A 80 12.71 -6.41 -9.56
CA SER A 80 12.02 -7.00 -10.72
C SER A 80 10.78 -7.73 -10.23
N PHE A 81 9.72 -7.66 -11.02
CA PHE A 81 8.42 -8.29 -10.76
C PHE A 81 8.18 -9.46 -11.69
#